data_AF-A0AAN7G8D0-F1
#
_entry.id   AF-A0AAN7G8D0-F1
#
_cell.length_a   1.000
_cell.length_b   1.000
_cell.length_c   1.000
_cell.angle_alpha   90.00
_cell.angle_beta   90.00
_cell.angle_gamma   90.00
#
_symmetry.space_group_name_H-M   'P 1'
#
loop_
_entity.id
_entity.type
_entity.pdbx_description
1 polymer ?
#
loop_
_entity_poly.entity_id
_entity_poly.type
_entity_poly.pdbx_seq_one_letter_code
_entity_poly.pdbx_strand_id
1 'polypeptide(L)'
;MQPNHRSLHRTAIRPFHLLLRPLRGDYQHDETVAHALWGCPMARNVWAMVEGKLQKRSSYAEDFYSLVKELAPVLTKKEMEVWAVVSWAIWNARNRYIFDRKQAHPSDTLRGAMTLLQDYQRLCQ
;
A
#
# COMPACT_ATOMS: atom_id res chain seq x y z
N MET A 1 2.85 -40.30 -23.32
CA MET A 1 3.23 -38.89 -23.55
C MET A 1 2.00 -38.03 -23.34
N GLN A 2 1.94 -37.27 -22.25
CA GLN A 2 0.88 -36.30 -22.00
C GLN A 2 1.51 -34.91 -21.83
N PRO A 3 0.97 -33.84 -22.45
CA PRO A 3 1.50 -32.51 -22.29
C PRO A 3 0.96 -31.90 -20.99
N ASN A 4 1.86 -31.62 -20.03
CA ASN A 4 1.47 -30.96 -18.78
C ASN A 4 1.38 -29.44 -19.01
N HIS A 5 0.15 -28.96 -19.19
CA HIS A 5 -0.15 -27.56 -19.42
C HIS A 5 -0.09 -26.77 -18.11
N ARG A 6 0.96 -25.95 -18.00
CA ARG A 6 1.14 -24.78 -17.12
C ARG A 6 -0.12 -24.37 -16.33
N SER A 7 -0.09 -24.52 -15.02
CA SER A 7 -0.99 -23.80 -14.11
C SER A 7 -0.32 -22.50 -13.68
N LEU A 8 -0.61 -21.42 -14.43
CA LEU A 8 -0.40 -20.06 -13.97
C LEU A 8 -1.31 -19.82 -12.75
N HIS A 9 -0.74 -19.79 -11.55
CA HIS A 9 -1.40 -19.17 -10.40
C HIS A 9 -1.47 -17.66 -10.63
N ARG A 10 -2.42 -17.24 -11.47
CA ARG A 10 -2.89 -15.86 -11.51
C ARG A 10 -3.72 -15.67 -10.24
N THR A 11 -3.18 -14.96 -9.26
CA THR A 11 -3.95 -14.43 -8.13
C THR A 11 -5.13 -13.68 -8.72
N ALA A 12 -6.33 -14.23 -8.58
CA ALA A 12 -7.54 -13.63 -9.11
C ALA A 12 -7.72 -12.26 -8.44
N ILE A 13 -7.60 -11.18 -9.20
CA ILE A 13 -8.07 -9.85 -8.78
C ILE A 13 -9.60 -9.97 -8.72
N ARG A 14 -10.13 -10.23 -7.51
CA ARG A 14 -11.57 -10.33 -7.30
C ARG A 14 -12.18 -8.93 -7.47
N PRO A 15 -13.33 -8.82 -8.16
CA PRO A 15 -13.94 -7.54 -8.48
C PRO A 15 -14.26 -6.75 -7.21
N PHE A 16 -13.89 -5.47 -7.24
CA PHE A 16 -13.93 -4.49 -6.14
C PHE A 16 -15.31 -4.37 -5.46
N HIS A 17 -16.39 -4.74 -6.16
CA HIS A 17 -17.77 -4.54 -5.72
C HIS A 17 -18.37 -5.65 -4.84
N LEU A 18 -17.74 -6.83 -4.71
CA LEU A 18 -18.35 -7.97 -3.99
C LEU A 18 -17.86 -8.14 -2.54
N LEU A 19 -17.09 -7.20 -2.00
CA LEU A 19 -16.46 -7.32 -0.68
C LEU A 19 -16.90 -6.27 0.36
N LEU A 20 -17.93 -5.47 0.05
CA LEU A 20 -18.55 -4.56 1.01
C LEU A 20 -19.64 -5.27 1.82
N ARG A 21 -19.25 -6.27 2.63
CA ARG A 21 -20.02 -6.63 3.83
C ARG A 21 -19.30 -6.04 5.04
N PRO A 22 -19.94 -5.18 5.85
CA PRO A 22 -19.26 -4.45 6.89
C PRO A 22 -18.88 -5.41 8.01
N LEU A 23 -17.58 -5.65 8.13
CA LEU A 23 -17.01 -6.36 9.26
C LEU A 23 -16.78 -5.30 10.34
N ARG A 24 -17.74 -5.27 11.27
CA ARG A 24 -17.80 -4.37 12.43
C ARG A 24 -16.43 -4.10 13.05
N GLY A 25 -16.14 -2.81 13.18
CA GLY A 25 -14.98 -2.22 13.85
C GLY A 25 -14.78 -0.80 13.35
N ASP A 26 -15.52 0.17 13.92
CA ASP A 26 -15.30 1.63 13.98
C ASP A 26 -14.64 2.40 12.81
N TYR A 27 -14.77 1.94 11.57
CA TYR A 27 -14.43 2.75 10.39
C TYR A 27 -15.73 3.08 9.65
N GLN A 28 -16.39 4.13 10.11
CA GLN A 28 -17.65 4.67 9.57
C GLN A 28 -17.40 5.72 8.46
N HIS A 29 -16.30 5.58 7.73
CA HIS A 29 -16.00 6.41 6.56
C HIS A 29 -15.95 5.54 5.32
N ASP A 30 -16.50 6.06 4.22
CA ASP A 30 -16.25 5.47 2.90
C ASP A 30 -14.75 5.28 2.71
N GLU A 31 -14.38 4.10 2.25
CA GLU A 31 -12.99 3.74 2.05
C GLU A 31 -12.45 4.50 0.84
N THR A 32 -11.88 5.67 1.09
CA THR A 32 -11.18 6.47 0.07
C THR A 32 -9.71 6.07 -0.02
N VAL A 33 -9.06 6.42 -1.13
CA VAL A 33 -7.60 6.24 -1.29
C VAL A 33 -6.86 6.97 -0.16
N ALA A 34 -7.29 8.19 0.18
CA ALA A 34 -6.76 8.95 1.30
C ALA A 34 -6.91 8.20 2.64
N HIS A 35 -8.07 7.61 2.91
CA HIS A 35 -8.27 6.82 4.12
C HIS A 35 -7.38 5.56 4.15
N ALA A 36 -7.34 4.81 3.04
CA ALA A 36 -6.58 3.57 2.95
C ALA A 36 -5.06 3.81 3.11
N LEU A 37 -4.54 4.87 2.48
CA LEU A 37 -3.10 5.14 2.44
C LEU A 37 -2.59 6.07 3.56
N TRP A 38 -3.43 6.90 4.17
CA TRP A 38 -3.04 7.82 5.25
C TRP A 38 -3.99 7.86 6.44
N GLY A 39 -5.30 7.81 6.23
CA GLY A 39 -6.28 8.06 7.30
C GLY A 39 -6.34 6.94 8.35
N CYS A 40 -6.19 5.68 7.94
CA CYS A 40 -6.32 4.56 8.87
C CYS A 40 -5.14 4.53 9.88
N PRO A 41 -5.37 4.13 11.15
CA PRO A 41 -4.33 4.09 12.19
C PRO A 41 -3.08 3.30 11.79
N MET A 42 -3.24 2.18 11.09
CA MET A 42 -2.13 1.40 10.56
C MET A 42 -1.25 2.25 9.62
N ALA A 43 -1.87 2.91 8.65
CA ALA A 43 -1.15 3.77 7.70
C ALA A 43 -0.43 4.93 8.39
N ARG A 44 -1.11 5.61 9.32
CA ARG A 44 -0.51 6.70 10.11
C ARG A 44 0.74 6.23 10.87
N ASN A 45 0.66 5.05 11.48
CA ASN A 45 1.78 4.49 12.23
C ASN A 45 2.95 4.12 11.30
N VAL A 46 2.69 3.59 10.12
CA VAL A 46 3.73 3.31 9.12
C VAL A 46 4.40 4.60 8.68
N TRP A 47 3.64 5.62 8.28
CA TRP A 47 4.18 6.91 7.86
C TRP A 47 4.92 7.65 8.97
N ALA A 48 4.52 7.49 10.23
CA ALA A 48 5.21 8.07 11.37
C ALA A 48 6.65 7.57 11.53
N MET A 49 6.96 6.39 11.02
CA MET A 49 8.31 5.81 11.02
C MET A 49 9.12 6.13 9.75
N VAL A 50 8.47 6.67 8.71
CA VAL A 50 9.17 7.12 7.51
C VAL A 50 9.74 8.51 7.76
N GLU A 51 11.05 8.63 7.70
CA GLU A 51 11.74 9.91 7.91
C GLU A 51 11.43 10.93 6.80
N GLY A 52 11.51 12.22 7.14
CA GLY A 52 11.54 13.32 6.18
C GLY A 52 10.17 13.86 5.76
N LYS A 53 10.10 14.36 4.53
CA LYS A 53 8.95 15.16 4.03
C LYS A 53 7.65 14.36 3.88
N LEU A 54 7.73 13.04 3.95
CA LEU A 54 6.60 12.12 3.74
C LEU A 54 5.69 12.00 4.98
N GLN A 55 6.23 12.23 6.18
CA GLN A 55 5.50 12.10 7.45
C GLN A 55 4.36 13.13 7.60
N LYS A 56 4.52 14.33 7.04
CA LYS A 56 3.61 15.48 7.26
C LYS A 56 2.56 15.67 6.18
N ARG A 57 2.57 14.87 5.12
CA ARG A 57 1.61 15.01 4.02
C ARG A 57 0.39 14.14 4.26
N SER A 58 -0.54 14.60 5.09
CA SER A 58 -1.91 14.06 5.09
C SER A 58 -2.59 14.54 3.81
N SER A 59 -2.69 13.68 2.79
CA SER A 59 -3.30 14.12 1.53
C SER A 59 -4.82 14.23 1.68
N TYR A 60 -5.36 15.40 1.38
CA TYR A 60 -6.78 15.59 1.09
C TYR A 60 -7.17 15.11 -0.32
N ALA A 61 -6.23 14.47 -1.03
CA ALA A 61 -6.42 14.02 -2.40
C ALA A 61 -7.50 12.94 -2.50
N GLU A 62 -8.41 13.12 -3.46
CA GLU A 62 -9.54 12.22 -3.68
C GLU A 62 -9.11 10.86 -4.25
N ASP A 63 -8.02 10.84 -5.03
CA ASP A 63 -7.53 9.67 -5.75
C ASP A 63 -6.00 9.56 -5.81
N PHE A 64 -5.51 8.39 -6.24
CA PHE A 64 -4.08 8.07 -6.32
C PHE A 64 -3.33 8.87 -7.39
N TYR A 65 -3.97 9.21 -8.50
CA TYR A 65 -3.34 9.99 -9.56
C TYR A 65 -3.11 11.44 -9.11
N SER A 66 -4.11 12.05 -8.49
CA SER A 66 -4.02 13.39 -7.89
C SER A 66 -2.89 13.45 -6.85
N LEU A 67 -2.76 12.41 -6.03
CA LEU A 67 -1.63 12.21 -5.10
C LEU A 67 -0.27 12.24 -5.79
N VAL A 68 -0.09 11.41 -6.83
CA VAL A 68 1.17 11.33 -7.57
C VAL A 68 1.51 12.69 -8.20
N LYS A 69 0.51 13.37 -8.76
CA LYS A 69 0.68 14.68 -9.40
C LYS A 69 1.16 15.76 -8.41
N GLU A 70 0.67 15.72 -7.16
CA GLU A 70 1.10 16.64 -6.10
C GLU A 70 2.49 16.34 -5.54
N LEU A 71 2.90 15.07 -5.54
CA LEU A 71 4.16 14.61 -4.96
C LEU A 71 5.32 14.67 -5.94
N ALA A 72 5.08 14.33 -7.20
CA ALA A 72 6.10 14.26 -8.25
C ALA A 72 6.98 15.52 -8.38
N PRO A 73 6.47 16.77 -8.30
CA PRO A 73 7.32 17.95 -8.42
C PRO A 73 8.13 18.28 -7.14
N VAL A 74 7.81 17.67 -6.00
CA VAL A 74 8.42 18.03 -4.70
C VAL A 74 9.36 16.96 -4.15
N LEU A 75 9.13 15.71 -4.53
CA LEU A 75 9.95 14.58 -4.11
C LEU A 75 11.09 14.34 -5.09
N THR A 76 12.28 14.05 -4.56
CA THR A 76 13.36 13.47 -5.35
C THR A 76 12.96 12.08 -5.85
N LYS A 77 13.65 11.56 -6.87
CA LYS A 77 13.44 10.18 -7.37
C LYS A 77 13.48 9.15 -6.23
N LYS A 78 14.46 9.25 -5.33
CA LYS A 78 14.60 8.33 -4.19
C LYS A 78 13.44 8.43 -3.20
N GLU A 79 13.00 9.65 -2.88
CA GLU A 79 11.83 9.85 -2.01
C GLU A 79 10.54 9.35 -2.68
N MET A 80 10.42 9.49 -4.00
CA MET A 80 9.28 8.99 -4.78
C MET A 80 9.25 7.45 -4.80
N GLU A 81 10.40 6.80 -4.93
CA GLU A 81 10.51 5.35 -4.84
C GLU A 81 10.10 4.84 -3.45
N VAL A 82 10.63 5.44 -2.38
CA VAL A 82 10.24 5.13 -0.99
C VAL A 82 8.74 5.32 -0.81
N TRP A 83 8.21 6.45 -1.27
CA TRP A 83 6.79 6.74 -1.19
C TRP A 83 5.94 5.67 -1.90
N ALA A 84 6.33 5.25 -3.10
CA ALA A 84 5.60 4.27 -3.89
C ALA A 84 5.58 2.90 -3.20
N VAL A 85 6.74 2.40 -2.74
CA VAL A 85 6.81 1.09 -2.09
C VAL A 85 6.09 1.06 -0.75
N VAL A 86 6.15 2.15 0.03
CA VAL A 86 5.45 2.25 1.32
C VAL A 86 3.95 2.32 1.10
N SER A 87 3.49 3.12 0.13
CA SER A 87 2.05 3.19 -0.23
C SER A 87 1.52 1.82 -0.64
N TRP A 88 2.27 1.09 -1.46
CA TRP A 88 1.91 -0.27 -1.85
C TRP A 88 1.88 -1.23 -0.64
N ALA A 89 2.87 -1.16 0.25
CA ALA A 89 2.94 -2.02 1.42
C ALA A 89 1.78 -1.76 2.41
N ILE A 90 1.40 -0.50 2.62
CA ILE A 90 0.24 -0.12 3.43
C ILE A 90 -1.04 -0.69 2.82
N TRP A 91 -1.25 -0.47 1.51
CA TRP A 91 -2.41 -1.00 0.80
C TRP A 91 -2.48 -2.54 0.88
N ASN A 92 -1.35 -3.21 0.68
CA ASN A 92 -1.26 -4.67 0.76
C ASN A 92 -1.53 -5.18 2.18
N ALA A 93 -0.96 -4.57 3.22
CA ALA A 93 -1.20 -4.92 4.61
C ALA A 93 -2.69 -4.78 4.98
N ARG A 94 -3.32 -3.70 4.50
CA ARG A 94 -4.75 -3.46 4.68
C ARG A 94 -5.61 -4.50 3.97
N ASN A 95 -5.29 -4.83 2.72
CA ASN A 95 -6.00 -5.87 1.98
C ASN A 95 -5.89 -7.24 2.65
N ARG A 96 -4.69 -7.60 3.14
CA ARG A 96 -4.49 -8.83 3.91
C ARG A 96 -5.30 -8.85 5.20
N TYR A 97 -5.49 -7.71 5.85
CA TYR A 97 -6.36 -7.62 7.01
C TYR A 97 -7.83 -7.86 6.66
N ILE A 98 -8.32 -7.26 5.57
CA ILE A 98 -9.72 -7.39 5.14
C ILE A 98 -10.02 -8.81 4.62
N PHE A 99 -9.17 -9.33 3.74
CA PHE A 99 -9.43 -10.59 3.02
C PHE A 99 -8.90 -11.82 3.74
N ASP A 100 -7.75 -11.71 4.43
CA ASP A 100 -7.08 -12.84 5.05
C ASP A 100 -7.12 -12.81 6.59
N ARG A 101 -7.68 -11.76 7.20
CA ARG A 101 -7.65 -11.51 8.66
C ARG A 101 -6.24 -11.43 9.25
N LYS A 102 -5.26 -11.09 8.43
CA LYS A 102 -3.86 -10.98 8.86
C LYS A 102 -3.52 -9.52 9.11
N GLN A 103 -3.40 -9.15 10.37
CA GLN A 103 -2.90 -7.83 10.77
C GLN A 103 -1.37 -7.87 10.83
N ALA A 104 -0.71 -7.10 9.96
CA ALA A 104 0.73 -6.88 10.04
C ALA A 104 1.04 -5.81 11.08
N HIS A 105 2.19 -5.88 11.75
CA HIS A 105 2.66 -4.76 12.56
C HIS A 105 3.17 -3.63 11.64
N PRO A 106 3.01 -2.34 12.01
CA PRO A 106 3.52 -1.23 11.19
C PRO A 106 5.01 -1.39 10.84
N SER A 107 5.83 -1.77 11.82
CA SER A 107 7.29 -1.90 11.59
C SER A 107 7.64 -3.02 10.61
N ASP A 108 6.89 -4.13 10.63
CA ASP A 108 7.05 -5.22 9.66
C ASP A 108 6.66 -4.79 8.26
N THR A 109 5.59 -4.01 8.15
CA THR A 109 5.12 -3.43 6.88
C THR A 109 6.19 -2.52 6.28
N LEU A 110 6.75 -1.60 7.07
CA LEU A 110 7.80 -0.69 6.61
C LEU A 110 9.08 -1.45 6.26
N ARG A 111 9.53 -2.37 7.11
CA ARG A 111 10.72 -3.19 6.85
C ARG A 111 10.60 -3.99 5.55
N GLY A 112 9.43 -4.60 5.32
CA GLY A 112 9.15 -5.31 4.07
C GLY A 112 9.22 -4.39 2.84
N ALA A 113 8.65 -3.19 2.94
CA ALA A 113 8.71 -2.19 1.87
C ALA A 113 10.14 -1.78 1.54
N MET A 114 10.96 -1.51 2.55
CA MET A 114 12.36 -1.09 2.37
C MET A 114 13.22 -2.23 1.81
N THR A 115 12.98 -3.47 2.23
CA THR A 115 13.66 -4.66 1.67
C THR A 115 13.34 -4.81 0.18
N LEU A 116 12.05 -4.71 -0.18
CA LEU A 116 11.60 -4.78 -1.57
C LEU A 116 12.26 -3.69 -2.44
N LEU A 117 12.35 -2.46 -1.93
CA LEU A 117 13.00 -1.37 -2.64
C LEU A 117 14.50 -1.62 -2.85
N GLN A 118 15.19 -2.11 -1.83
CA GLN A 118 16.61 -2.44 -1.93
C GLN A 118 16.85 -3.53 -2.98
N ASP A 119 16.01 -4.56 -3.01
CA ASP A 119 16.13 -5.64 -4.00
C ASP A 119 15.87 -5.12 -5.43
N TYR A 120 14.84 -4.29 -5.62
CA TYR A 120 14.58 -3.62 -6.89
C TYR A 120 15.79 -2.77 -7.35
N GLN A 121 16.33 -1.94 -6.45
CA GLN A 121 17.48 -1.09 -6.75
C GLN A 121 18.76 -1.87 -7.06
N ARG A 122 18.93 -3.08 -6.52
CA ARG A 122 20.06 -3.96 -6.86
C ARG A 122 19.90 -4.59 -8.24
N LEU A 123 18.69 -4.96 -8.63
CA LEU A 123 18.41 -5.62 -9.90
C LEU A 123 18.38 -4.66 -11.10
N CYS A 124 18.10 -3.38 -10.85
CA CYS A 124 18.03 -2.34 -11.88
C CYS A 124 19.31 -1.49 -12.00
N GLN A 125 20.40 -1.91 -11.35
CA GLN A 125 21.76 -1.40 -11.60
C GLN A 125 22.34 -2.02 -12.87
#